data_AF-A0A7S0FL35-F1
#
_entry.id   AF-A0A7S0FL35-F1
#
_cell.length_a   1.000
_cell.length_b   1.000
_cell.length_c   1.000
_cell.angle_alpha   90.00
_cell.angle_beta   90.00
_cell.angle_gamma   90.00
#
_symmetry.space_group_name_H-M   'P 1'
#
loop_
_entity.id
_entity.type
_entity.pdbx_description
1 polymer ?
#
loop_
_entity_poly.entity_id
_entity_poly.type
_entity_poly.pdbx_seq_one_letter_code
_entity_poly.pdbx_strand_id
1 'polypeptide(L)'
;MGAVAMKLLLTAAAVAASKELESPFSDVLALLQVPAQEAQLQADLPRRRRGREVSLSGQAQGVEFSAAKTGSGTAAITLAIPGLSVEGKRLEVVVDCTNSTITLDGNDTVLDDADIQRLRALDQHFAEVELLPDSGDDDCQPELLLRRVLNLAANAPLGQPLPRRTTEKHIECLTPGSLANAQWKDSSGHHQVQLRVGSAHNRKYRCMGRCGKGCTEGWHEYWTQDCLDHDECSWQHHSRGGLADKHCGALFFQAMDDFIFGRKCKAKVPLGQPDSDGARAAMTRQEAWAES
;
A
#
# COMPACT_ATOMS: atom_id res chain seq x y z
N MET A 1 0.49 -70.96 -10.62
CA MET A 1 1.27 -71.20 -11.87
C MET A 1 1.54 -69.84 -12.48
N GLY A 2 2.73 -69.28 -12.62
CA GLY A 2 4.10 -69.58 -12.22
C GLY A 2 4.87 -68.24 -12.28
N ALA A 3 5.86 -68.08 -11.40
CA ALA A 3 6.72 -66.91 -11.35
C ALA A 3 7.71 -66.89 -12.52
N VAL A 4 8.04 -65.70 -13.05
CA VAL A 4 9.24 -65.52 -13.88
C VAL A 4 10.06 -64.38 -13.29
N ALA A 5 11.25 -64.77 -12.84
CA ALA A 5 12.32 -63.95 -12.32
C ALA A 5 13.06 -63.23 -13.47
N MET A 6 13.55 -62.02 -13.23
CA MET A 6 14.53 -61.39 -14.10
C MET A 6 15.74 -60.93 -13.28
N LYS A 7 16.90 -61.31 -13.80
CA LYS A 7 18.22 -61.39 -13.17
C LYS A 7 18.91 -60.05 -13.01
N LEU A 8 19.61 -59.96 -11.87
CA LEU A 8 20.82 -59.19 -11.58
C LEU A 8 21.83 -59.14 -12.73
N LEU A 9 22.43 -57.97 -12.94
CA LEU A 9 23.81 -57.85 -13.41
C LEU A 9 24.45 -56.61 -12.75
N LEU A 10 25.25 -56.88 -11.73
CA LEU A 10 26.26 -55.97 -11.20
C LEU A 10 27.45 -55.93 -12.17
N THR A 11 28.00 -54.74 -12.40
CA THR A 11 29.42 -54.55 -12.65
C THR A 11 29.89 -53.35 -11.84
N ALA A 12 30.66 -53.65 -10.81
CA ALA A 12 31.48 -52.70 -10.06
C ALA A 12 32.82 -52.51 -10.78
N ALA A 13 33.30 -51.27 -10.82
CA ALA A 13 34.73 -50.99 -10.94
C ALA A 13 35.04 -49.75 -10.10
N ALA A 14 35.79 -49.96 -9.02
CA ALA A 14 36.36 -48.95 -8.16
C ALA A 14 37.89 -49.05 -8.27
N VAL A 15 38.56 -47.95 -8.61
CA VAL A 15 39.98 -47.67 -8.34
C VAL A 15 40.07 -46.14 -8.25
N ALA A 16 40.02 -45.55 -7.05
CA ALA A 16 41.16 -45.21 -6.19
C ALA A 16 42.10 -44.15 -6.80
N ALA A 17 41.88 -42.89 -6.43
CA ALA A 17 42.92 -41.86 -6.38
C ALA A 17 42.55 -40.86 -5.26
N SER A 18 43.08 -41.13 -4.08
CA SER A 18 43.07 -40.24 -2.92
C SER A 18 44.30 -39.33 -2.98
N LYS A 19 44.09 -38.01 -2.96
CA LYS A 19 44.95 -37.03 -2.28
C LYS A 19 44.34 -35.63 -2.34
N GLU A 20 44.32 -35.01 -1.17
CA GLU A 20 44.01 -33.60 -0.86
C GLU A 20 42.52 -33.19 -0.88
N LEU A 21 41.81 -33.60 0.18
CA LEU A 21 40.66 -32.84 0.68
C LEU A 21 41.20 -31.73 1.59
N GLU A 22 41.46 -30.55 1.02
CA GLU A 22 41.36 -29.32 1.80
C GLU A 22 39.88 -29.09 2.13
N SER A 23 39.61 -28.89 3.41
CA SER A 23 38.26 -28.78 3.97
C SER A 23 37.55 -27.52 3.45
N PRO A 24 36.37 -27.62 2.82
CA PRO A 24 35.56 -26.45 2.45
C PRO A 24 34.67 -25.94 3.60
N PHE A 25 34.87 -26.37 4.85
CA PHE A 25 33.96 -26.08 5.97
C PHE A 25 34.29 -24.82 6.79
N SER A 26 35.26 -24.00 6.39
CA SER A 26 35.51 -22.72 7.08
C SER A 26 34.61 -21.56 6.64
N ASP A 27 33.90 -21.68 5.51
CA ASP A 27 33.03 -20.61 4.99
C ASP A 27 31.54 -20.78 5.32
N VAL A 28 31.15 -21.85 6.04
CA VAL A 28 29.76 -22.04 6.47
C VAL A 28 29.44 -21.29 7.78
N LEU A 29 30.45 -20.78 8.49
CA LEU A 29 30.24 -20.00 9.72
C LEU A 29 30.10 -18.48 9.51
N ALA A 30 30.21 -17.99 8.28
CA ALA A 30 30.03 -16.57 7.95
C ALA A 30 28.59 -16.20 7.54
N LEU A 31 27.70 -17.18 7.36
CA LEU A 31 26.29 -16.97 6.99
C LEU A 31 25.29 -17.10 8.17
N LEU A 32 25.78 -17.35 9.39
CA LEU A 32 24.94 -17.46 10.60
C LEU A 32 25.13 -16.32 11.59
N GLN A 33 25.82 -15.24 11.21
CA GLN A 33 25.82 -13.98 11.95
C GLN A 33 24.98 -12.94 11.21
N VAL A 34 23.69 -13.22 11.03
CA VAL A 34 22.73 -12.11 11.06
C VAL A 34 22.77 -11.65 12.52
N PRO A 35 23.33 -10.48 12.85
CA PRO A 35 23.20 -9.98 14.20
C PRO A 35 21.72 -9.98 14.52
N ALA A 36 21.37 -10.42 15.73
CA ALA A 36 20.08 -10.19 16.33
C ALA A 36 19.84 -8.68 16.42
N GLN A 37 19.53 -8.05 15.29
CA GLN A 37 18.72 -6.86 15.21
C GLN A 37 17.28 -7.35 15.32
N GLU A 38 16.95 -7.99 16.45
CA GLU A 38 15.77 -7.51 17.17
C GLU A 38 16.09 -6.05 17.49
N ALA A 39 15.82 -5.20 16.50
CA ALA A 39 15.82 -3.77 16.66
C ALA A 39 14.98 -3.54 17.91
N GLN A 40 15.59 -2.92 18.91
CA GLN A 40 14.87 -2.33 20.01
C GLN A 40 13.83 -1.40 19.40
N LEU A 41 12.63 -1.92 19.17
CA LEU A 41 11.42 -1.14 19.08
C LEU A 41 11.12 -0.69 20.52
N GLN A 42 12.05 0.05 21.13
CA GLN A 42 11.66 1.21 21.90
C GLN A 42 11.24 2.27 20.88
N ALA A 43 10.20 1.97 20.10
CA ALA A 43 9.25 3.01 19.85
C ALA A 43 8.86 3.46 21.26
N ASP A 44 9.29 4.66 21.65
CA ASP A 44 8.52 5.45 22.58
C ASP A 44 7.16 5.64 21.90
N LEU A 45 6.34 4.58 21.81
CA LEU A 45 4.94 4.69 21.51
C LEU A 45 4.47 5.70 22.54
N PRO A 46 4.02 6.89 22.12
CA PRO A 46 3.78 7.96 23.05
C PRO A 46 2.74 7.46 24.05
N ARG A 47 3.19 7.11 25.27
CA ARG A 47 2.27 6.95 26.39
C ARG A 47 1.55 8.28 26.48
N ARG A 48 0.27 8.33 26.10
CA ARG A 48 -0.58 9.52 26.10
C ARG A 48 -0.40 10.27 27.41
N ARG A 49 0.54 11.22 27.46
CA ARG A 49 0.66 12.19 28.54
C ARG A 49 -0.27 13.32 28.15
N ARG A 50 -1.37 13.47 28.90
CA ARG A 50 -2.34 14.56 28.69
C ARG A 50 -1.58 15.88 28.53
N GLY A 51 -1.72 16.51 27.37
CA GLY A 51 -1.18 17.86 27.08
C GLY A 51 0.18 17.92 26.39
N ARG A 52 0.80 16.79 26.01
CA ARG A 52 2.03 16.81 25.19
C ARG A 52 1.68 16.60 23.72
N GLU A 53 2.30 17.40 22.86
CA GLU A 53 2.28 17.25 21.40
C GLU A 53 2.51 15.78 21.03
N VAL A 54 1.57 15.20 20.28
CA VAL A 54 1.64 13.80 19.85
C VAL A 54 2.59 13.77 18.66
N SER A 55 3.78 13.22 18.89
CA SER A 55 4.74 12.89 17.85
C SER A 55 5.12 11.42 17.98
N LEU A 56 5.25 10.78 16.82
CA LEU A 56 5.75 9.43 16.65
C LEU A 56 7.01 9.52 15.81
N SER A 57 8.09 8.88 16.24
CA SER A 57 9.32 8.77 15.46
C SER A 57 10.07 7.51 15.81
N GLY A 58 10.79 6.94 14.85
CA GLY A 58 11.57 5.74 15.08
C GLY A 58 12.23 5.26 13.80
N GLN A 59 12.77 4.04 13.87
CA GLN A 59 13.39 3.36 12.74
C GLN A 59 12.96 1.89 12.75
N ALA A 60 12.52 1.39 11.61
CA ALA A 60 12.18 -0.01 11.43
C ALA A 60 12.32 -0.40 9.95
N GLN A 61 12.71 -1.66 9.67
CA GLN A 61 12.88 -2.16 8.29
C GLN A 61 13.85 -1.33 7.44
N GLY A 62 14.84 -0.68 8.08
CA GLY A 62 15.77 0.21 7.39
C GLY A 62 15.14 1.52 6.91
N VAL A 63 14.00 1.92 7.47
CA VAL A 63 13.31 3.19 7.21
C VAL A 63 13.22 3.97 8.52
N GLU A 64 13.74 5.19 8.52
CA GLU A 64 13.51 6.18 9.56
C GLU A 64 12.17 6.87 9.27
N PHE A 65 11.33 7.02 10.29
CA PHE A 65 10.04 7.67 10.14
C PHE A 65 9.82 8.69 11.26
N SER A 66 9.06 9.73 10.94
CA SER A 66 8.47 10.62 11.92
C SER A 66 7.09 11.08 11.46
N ALA A 67 6.20 11.32 12.41
CA ALA A 67 4.89 11.88 12.21
C ALA A 67 4.57 12.78 13.41
N ALA A 68 4.30 14.06 13.16
CA ALA A 68 4.01 15.02 14.20
C ALA A 68 2.93 16.00 13.74
N LYS A 69 2.06 16.40 14.67
CA LYS A 69 1.10 17.48 14.44
C LYS A 69 1.84 18.81 14.55
N THR A 70 1.91 19.59 13.47
CA THR A 70 2.68 20.86 13.42
C THR A 70 1.82 22.10 13.69
N GLY A 71 0.50 21.92 13.87
CA GLY A 71 -0.46 23.00 14.13
C GLY A 71 -1.87 22.47 14.40
N SER A 72 -2.86 23.36 14.50
CA SER A 72 -4.25 22.97 14.85
C SER A 72 -4.92 22.02 13.85
N GLY A 73 -4.43 21.94 12.61
CA GLY A 73 -5.00 21.07 11.57
C GLY A 73 -4.00 20.60 10.52
N THR A 74 -2.71 20.52 10.87
CA THR A 74 -1.67 20.05 9.96
C THR A 74 -0.81 19.01 10.65
N ALA A 75 -0.46 17.96 9.93
CA ALA A 75 0.53 16.97 10.34
C ALA A 75 1.65 16.90 9.30
N ALA A 76 2.88 16.76 9.76
CA ALA A 76 4.05 16.49 8.93
C ALA A 76 4.49 15.04 9.16
N ILE A 77 4.67 14.30 8.08
CA ILE A 77 5.17 12.94 8.04
C ILE A 77 6.47 12.95 7.24
N THR A 78 7.53 12.36 7.77
CA THR A 78 8.79 12.17 7.07
C THR A 78 9.12 10.69 7.02
N LEU A 79 9.48 10.19 5.85
CA LEU A 79 10.04 8.87 5.64
C LEU A 79 11.44 9.03 5.04
N ALA A 80 12.45 8.44 5.67
CA ALA A 80 13.83 8.48 5.21
C ALA A 80 14.36 7.05 5.10
N ILE A 81 15.02 6.72 3.99
CA ILE A 81 15.67 5.41 3.79
C ILE A 81 17.18 5.65 3.76
N PRO A 82 17.90 5.35 4.86
CA PRO A 82 19.35 5.55 4.93
C PRO A 82 20.10 4.64 3.93
N GLY A 83 21.19 5.16 3.35
CA GLY A 83 22.21 4.33 2.69
C GLY A 83 22.20 4.22 1.16
N LEU A 84 21.53 5.11 0.40
CA LEU A 84 21.48 5.04 -1.09
C LEU A 84 22.05 6.25 -1.84
N SER A 85 22.42 7.31 -1.13
CA SER A 85 23.07 8.52 -1.62
C SER A 85 23.72 9.19 -0.41
N VAL A 86 24.72 10.06 -0.60
CA VAL A 86 25.37 10.81 0.49
C VAL A 86 24.36 11.65 1.31
N GLU A 87 23.13 11.85 0.78
CA GLU A 87 22.02 12.54 1.44
C GLU A 87 20.80 11.65 1.78
N GLY A 88 20.85 10.35 1.52
CA GLY A 88 19.72 9.43 1.73
C GLY A 88 18.50 9.73 0.83
N LYS A 89 17.57 8.77 0.73
CA LYS A 89 16.29 8.98 0.03
C LYS A 89 15.28 9.49 1.05
N ARG A 90 14.60 10.61 0.78
CA ARG A 90 13.66 11.26 1.72
C ARG A 90 12.35 11.60 1.03
N LEU A 91 11.25 11.27 1.72
CA LEU A 91 9.90 11.63 1.34
C LEU A 91 9.29 12.44 2.47
N GLU A 92 8.92 13.67 2.18
CA GLU A 92 8.20 14.56 3.09
C GLU A 92 6.74 14.64 2.65
N VAL A 93 5.83 14.45 3.60
CA VAL A 93 4.40 14.55 3.35
C VAL A 93 3.79 15.49 4.37
N VAL A 94 3.20 16.58 3.90
CA VAL A 94 2.43 17.50 4.73
C VAL A 94 0.95 17.25 4.48
N VAL A 95 0.23 16.90 5.53
CA VAL A 95 -1.21 16.63 5.50
C VAL A 95 -1.93 17.80 6.16
N ASP A 96 -2.68 18.57 5.37
CA ASP A 96 -3.57 19.61 5.87
C ASP A 96 -4.95 19.00 6.08
N CYS A 97 -5.24 18.64 7.32
CA CYS A 97 -6.49 18.02 7.74
C CYS A 97 -7.68 19.00 7.68
N THR A 98 -7.42 20.31 7.73
CA THR A 98 -8.46 21.35 7.63
C THR A 98 -8.97 21.46 6.21
N ASN A 99 -8.03 21.51 5.27
CA ASN A 99 -8.34 21.60 3.85
C ASN A 99 -8.48 20.23 3.20
N SER A 100 -8.18 19.14 3.91
CA SER A 100 -8.14 17.78 3.35
C SER A 100 -7.25 17.71 2.11
N THR A 101 -6.06 18.32 2.18
CA THR A 101 -5.07 18.29 1.10
C THR A 101 -3.78 17.63 1.57
N ILE A 102 -3.00 17.13 0.62
CA ILE A 102 -1.71 16.49 0.87
C ILE A 102 -0.68 17.17 -0.02
N THR A 103 0.45 17.55 0.56
CA THR A 103 1.65 17.89 -0.20
C THR A 103 2.65 16.77 -0.05
N LEU A 104 2.99 16.09 -1.14
CA LEU A 104 4.05 15.10 -1.21
C LEU A 104 5.28 15.75 -1.84
N ASP A 105 6.44 15.59 -1.21
CA ASP A 105 7.73 16.07 -1.70
C ASP A 105 8.80 15.00 -1.54
N GLY A 106 9.18 14.37 -2.65
CA GLY A 106 10.28 13.42 -2.66
C GLY A 106 11.61 14.04 -3.05
N ASN A 107 11.70 15.37 -3.27
CA ASN A 107 12.89 16.02 -3.80
C ASN A 107 13.47 15.30 -5.04
N ASP A 108 12.59 14.90 -5.96
CA ASP A 108 12.90 14.12 -7.16
C ASP A 108 13.58 12.75 -6.91
N THR A 109 13.48 12.24 -5.67
CA THR A 109 13.96 10.91 -5.31
C THR A 109 13.30 9.84 -6.17
N VAL A 110 14.12 8.90 -6.63
CA VAL A 110 13.69 7.71 -7.36
C VAL A 110 13.70 6.50 -6.43
N LEU A 111 12.54 5.89 -6.21
CA LEU A 111 12.42 4.66 -5.43
C LEU A 111 12.65 3.43 -6.32
N ASP A 112 13.48 2.51 -5.85
CA ASP A 112 13.70 1.21 -6.49
C ASP A 112 12.88 0.10 -5.81
N ASP A 113 13.00 -1.13 -6.33
CA ASP A 113 12.27 -2.28 -5.79
C ASP A 113 12.61 -2.53 -4.31
N ALA A 114 13.87 -2.36 -3.92
CA ALA A 114 14.30 -2.61 -2.55
C ALA A 114 13.69 -1.59 -1.59
N ASP A 115 13.62 -0.31 -1.99
CA ASP A 115 12.94 0.73 -1.22
C ASP A 115 11.46 0.41 -1.01
N ILE A 116 10.76 0.05 -2.09
CA ILE A 116 9.33 -0.28 -2.03
C ILE A 116 9.08 -1.49 -1.12
N GLN A 117 9.95 -2.51 -1.15
CA GLN A 117 9.82 -3.65 -0.25
C GLN A 117 10.04 -3.26 1.21
N ARG A 118 10.99 -2.37 1.52
CA ARG A 118 11.19 -1.85 2.88
C ARG A 118 9.99 -1.05 3.37
N LEU A 119 9.42 -0.18 2.53
CA LEU A 119 8.21 0.58 2.84
C LEU A 119 7.00 -0.34 3.07
N ARG A 120 6.84 -1.40 2.27
CA ARG A 120 5.79 -2.42 2.47
C ARG A 120 5.98 -3.21 3.76
N ALA A 121 7.21 -3.61 4.07
CA ALA A 121 7.53 -4.30 5.31
C ALA A 121 7.23 -3.41 6.53
N LEU A 122 7.52 -2.11 6.42
CA LEU A 122 7.17 -1.14 7.47
C LEU A 122 5.65 -0.96 7.61
N ASP A 123 4.91 -0.84 6.51
CA ASP A 123 3.43 -0.79 6.53
C ASP A 123 2.84 -2.05 7.19
N GLN A 124 3.36 -3.23 6.85
CA GLN A 124 2.96 -4.50 7.47
C GLN A 124 3.27 -4.54 8.96
N HIS A 125 4.45 -4.06 9.36
CA HIS A 125 4.82 -3.95 10.78
C HIS A 125 3.83 -3.09 11.57
N PHE A 126 3.41 -1.94 11.02
CA PHE A 126 2.38 -1.09 11.63
C PHE A 126 0.96 -1.64 11.54
N ALA A 127 0.70 -2.62 10.68
CA ALA A 127 -0.59 -3.31 10.63
C ALA A 127 -0.70 -4.38 11.74
N GLU A 128 0.43 -4.98 12.14
CA GLU A 128 0.51 -5.96 13.24
C GLU A 128 0.54 -5.29 14.62
N VAL A 129 1.20 -4.15 14.73
CA VAL A 129 1.08 -3.30 15.91
C VAL A 129 -0.34 -2.77 15.91
N GLU A 130 -1.15 -3.18 16.88
CA GLU A 130 -2.47 -2.61 17.14
C GLU A 130 -2.30 -1.14 17.54
N LEU A 131 -2.08 -0.28 16.53
CA LEU A 131 -2.10 1.15 16.68
C LEU A 131 -3.48 1.48 17.25
N LEU A 132 -3.46 2.26 18.34
CA LEU A 132 -4.57 2.51 19.25
C LEU A 132 -5.93 2.52 18.54
N PRO A 133 -6.98 1.91 19.16
CA PRO A 133 -8.32 1.90 18.58
C PRO A 133 -8.69 3.29 18.12
N ASP A 134 -9.34 3.37 16.95
CA ASP A 134 -9.83 4.59 16.30
C ASP A 134 -10.78 5.33 17.25
N SER A 135 -10.21 6.02 18.24
CA SER A 135 -10.94 6.47 19.43
C SER A 135 -11.45 7.89 19.27
N GLY A 136 -11.48 8.43 18.06
CA GLY A 136 -11.90 9.80 17.84
C GLY A 136 -12.08 10.19 16.38
N ASP A 137 -12.97 11.15 16.17
CA ASP A 137 -13.23 11.81 14.90
C ASP A 137 -12.06 12.70 14.42
N ASP A 138 -10.90 12.67 15.09
CA ASP A 138 -9.71 13.41 14.66
C ASP A 138 -9.00 12.63 13.54
N ASP A 139 -9.31 13.00 12.29
CA ASP A 139 -8.63 12.53 11.07
C ASP A 139 -7.14 12.88 11.05
N CYS A 140 -6.67 13.75 11.95
CA CYS A 140 -5.32 14.30 11.97
C CYS A 140 -4.39 13.62 12.99
N GLN A 141 -4.71 12.38 13.39
CA GLN A 141 -3.85 11.60 14.28
C GLN A 141 -2.56 11.18 13.56
N PRO A 142 -1.37 11.59 14.04
CA PRO A 142 -0.10 11.34 13.36
C PRO A 142 0.16 9.85 13.07
N GLU A 143 -0.23 8.96 13.97
CA GLU A 143 -0.03 7.51 13.83
C GLU A 143 -0.89 6.93 12.69
N LEU A 144 -2.15 7.36 12.59
CA LEU A 144 -3.04 6.97 11.50
C LEU A 144 -2.55 7.52 10.17
N LEU A 145 -2.16 8.79 10.14
CA LEU A 145 -1.63 9.44 8.95
C LEU A 145 -0.31 8.80 8.49
N LEU A 146 0.58 8.45 9.42
CA LEU A 146 1.82 7.74 9.10
C LEU A 146 1.54 6.44 8.35
N ARG A 147 0.64 5.59 8.88
CA ARG A 147 0.30 4.32 8.22
C ARG A 147 -0.29 4.53 6.83
N ARG A 148 -1.15 5.54 6.65
CA ARG A 148 -1.72 5.84 5.34
C ARG A 148 -0.66 6.36 4.35
N VAL A 149 0.23 7.25 4.81
CA VAL A 149 1.35 7.74 4.00
C VAL A 149 2.34 6.62 3.67
N LEU A 150 2.59 5.69 4.58
CA LEU A 150 3.40 4.49 4.32
C LEU A 150 2.78 3.63 3.24
N ASN A 151 1.47 3.35 3.33
CA ASN A 151 0.78 2.58 2.32
C ASN A 151 0.83 3.28 0.94
N LEU A 152 0.63 4.60 0.91
CA LEU A 152 0.76 5.41 -0.29
C LEU A 152 2.18 5.33 -0.89
N ALA A 153 3.22 5.53 -0.07
CA ALA A 153 4.62 5.46 -0.49
C ALA A 153 5.01 4.05 -0.97
N ALA A 154 4.51 3.00 -0.33
CA ALA A 154 4.70 1.60 -0.70
C ALA A 154 4.05 1.19 -2.05
N ASN A 155 3.22 2.07 -2.61
CA ASN A 155 2.61 1.94 -3.93
C ASN A 155 3.08 3.02 -4.91
N ALA A 156 4.14 3.77 -4.56
CA ALA A 156 4.76 4.73 -5.46
C ALA A 156 5.36 4.02 -6.70
N PRO A 157 5.44 4.72 -7.84
CA PRO A 157 6.09 4.21 -9.05
C PRO A 157 7.53 3.82 -8.83
N LEU A 158 7.92 2.68 -9.40
CA LEU A 158 9.31 2.27 -9.48
C LEU A 158 10.06 3.09 -10.54
N GLY A 159 11.27 3.51 -10.22
CA GLY A 159 12.21 4.10 -11.19
C GLY A 159 11.83 5.50 -11.66
N GLN A 160 10.93 6.19 -10.98
CA GLN A 160 10.42 7.50 -11.38
C GLN A 160 10.65 8.53 -10.27
N PRO A 161 10.99 9.78 -10.62
CA PRO A 161 11.20 10.83 -9.65
C PRO A 161 9.88 11.18 -8.96
N LEU A 162 9.95 11.48 -7.67
CA LEU A 162 8.85 11.96 -6.85
C LEU A 162 8.97 13.48 -6.65
N PRO A 163 8.42 14.31 -7.56
CA PRO A 163 8.48 15.75 -7.41
C PRO A 163 7.53 16.25 -6.32
N ARG A 164 7.74 17.49 -5.89
CA ARG A 164 6.79 18.20 -5.02
C ARG A 164 5.45 18.41 -5.74
N ARG A 165 4.36 17.92 -5.13
CA ARG A 165 2.99 18.13 -5.62
C ARG A 165 2.02 18.28 -4.46
N THR A 166 0.96 19.05 -4.68
CA THR A 166 -0.13 19.24 -3.70
C THR A 166 -1.46 18.86 -4.34
N THR A 167 -2.26 18.03 -3.66
CA THR A 167 -3.60 17.67 -4.11
C THR A 167 -4.53 18.87 -4.05
N GLU A 168 -5.52 18.89 -4.93
CA GLU A 168 -6.64 19.83 -4.81
C GLU A 168 -7.61 19.29 -3.76
N LYS A 169 -8.38 20.17 -3.12
CA LYS A 169 -9.40 19.74 -2.14
C LYS A 169 -10.63 19.26 -2.90
N HIS A 170 -10.84 17.95 -3.00
CA HIS A 170 -12.05 17.43 -3.61
C HIS A 170 -12.38 15.99 -3.17
N ILE A 171 -13.15 15.86 -2.09
CA ILE A 171 -13.64 14.55 -1.64
C ILE A 171 -15.13 14.45 -1.91
N GLU A 172 -15.49 13.75 -2.99
CA GLU A 172 -16.88 13.41 -3.30
C GLU A 172 -17.16 11.96 -2.90
N CYS A 173 -17.99 11.78 -1.88
CA CYS A 173 -18.36 10.46 -1.37
C CYS A 173 -19.37 9.76 -2.28
N LEU A 174 -19.09 8.51 -2.63
CA LEU A 174 -19.98 7.68 -3.42
C LEU A 174 -20.65 6.59 -2.57
N THR A 175 -21.82 6.13 -3.00
CA THR A 175 -22.57 5.06 -2.33
C THR A 175 -22.38 3.75 -3.09
N PRO A 176 -21.86 2.67 -2.47
CA PRO A 176 -21.81 1.36 -3.12
C PRO A 176 -23.15 0.94 -3.70
N GLY A 177 -23.15 0.45 -4.94
CA GLY A 177 -24.34 0.08 -5.66
C GLY A 177 -25.06 1.22 -6.39
N SER A 178 -24.73 2.49 -6.17
CA SER A 178 -25.25 3.60 -6.99
C SER A 178 -24.60 3.62 -8.37
N LEU A 179 -25.20 4.35 -9.33
CA LEU A 179 -24.53 4.70 -10.59
C LEU A 179 -23.73 5.98 -10.38
N ALA A 180 -22.51 6.02 -10.92
CA ALA A 180 -21.65 7.19 -10.96
C ALA A 180 -20.92 7.25 -12.30
N ASN A 181 -20.48 8.43 -12.70
CA ASN A 181 -19.72 8.61 -13.93
C ASN A 181 -18.23 8.61 -13.58
N ALA A 182 -17.49 7.60 -14.01
CA ALA A 182 -16.04 7.66 -14.01
C ALA A 182 -15.57 8.57 -15.14
N GLN A 183 -14.67 9.50 -14.84
CA GLN A 183 -14.18 10.52 -15.76
C GLN A 183 -12.66 10.59 -15.73
N TRP A 184 -12.02 10.68 -16.89
CA TRP A 184 -10.58 10.93 -16.94
C TRP A 184 -10.16 11.62 -18.22
N LYS A 185 -8.91 12.08 -18.22
CA LYS A 185 -8.28 12.68 -19.38
C LYS A 185 -6.95 12.00 -19.64
N ASP A 186 -6.74 11.62 -20.89
CA ASP A 186 -5.45 11.13 -21.38
C ASP A 186 -5.08 11.80 -22.72
N SER A 187 -4.04 11.28 -23.40
CA SER A 187 -3.58 11.82 -24.67
C SER A 187 -4.60 11.73 -25.82
N SER A 188 -5.62 10.88 -25.70
CA SER A 188 -6.68 10.73 -26.70
C SER A 188 -7.90 11.62 -26.45
N GLY A 189 -8.01 12.22 -25.25
CA GLY A 189 -9.06 13.19 -24.94
C GLY A 189 -9.66 13.01 -23.55
N HIS A 190 -10.87 13.56 -23.40
CA HIS A 190 -11.71 13.38 -22.22
C HIS A 190 -12.59 12.15 -22.42
N HIS A 191 -12.68 11.32 -21.39
CA HIS A 191 -13.48 10.11 -21.38
C HIS A 191 -14.44 10.12 -20.21
N GLN A 192 -15.56 9.45 -20.40
CA GLN A 192 -16.57 9.27 -19.37
C GLN A 192 -17.29 7.94 -19.58
N VAL A 193 -17.48 7.18 -18.51
CA VAL A 193 -18.33 5.99 -18.52
C VAL A 193 -19.15 5.93 -17.25
N GLN A 194 -20.43 5.58 -17.41
CA GLN A 194 -21.30 5.36 -16.26
C GLN A 194 -21.17 3.91 -15.80
N LEU A 195 -20.85 3.71 -14.52
CA LEU A 195 -20.72 2.39 -13.94
C LEU A 195 -21.31 2.33 -12.53
N ARG A 196 -21.55 1.11 -12.05
CA ARG A 196 -22.08 0.89 -10.71
C ARG A 196 -20.92 0.94 -9.70
N VAL A 197 -21.00 1.81 -8.70
CA VAL A 197 -20.00 1.93 -7.64
C VAL A 197 -19.86 0.60 -6.92
N GLY A 198 -18.61 0.16 -6.72
CA GLY A 198 -18.27 -1.13 -6.16
C GLY A 198 -18.31 -2.29 -7.15
N SER A 199 -18.77 -2.11 -8.40
CA SER A 199 -18.84 -3.21 -9.38
C SER A 199 -17.48 -3.81 -9.74
N ALA A 200 -17.51 -4.91 -10.49
CA ALA A 200 -16.33 -5.59 -10.98
C ALA A 200 -16.25 -5.53 -12.52
N HIS A 201 -15.10 -5.13 -13.05
CA HIS A 201 -14.77 -5.33 -14.47
C HIS A 201 -14.14 -6.69 -14.72
N ASN A 202 -13.29 -7.15 -13.79
CA ASN A 202 -12.65 -8.46 -13.83
C ASN A 202 -12.08 -8.83 -12.45
N ARG A 203 -11.34 -9.94 -12.37
CA ARG A 203 -10.73 -10.44 -11.11
C ARG A 203 -9.77 -9.45 -10.42
N LYS A 204 -9.21 -8.48 -11.14
CA LYS A 204 -8.28 -7.46 -10.61
C LYS A 204 -8.99 -6.17 -10.20
N TYR A 205 -10.09 -5.82 -10.87
CA TYR A 205 -10.89 -4.62 -10.62
C TYR A 205 -12.27 -5.04 -10.15
N ARG A 206 -12.39 -5.42 -8.87
CA ARG A 206 -13.61 -6.01 -8.29
C ARG A 206 -14.43 -5.07 -7.40
N CYS A 207 -13.99 -3.82 -7.25
CA CYS A 207 -14.49 -2.90 -6.24
C CYS A 207 -14.41 -1.45 -6.72
N MET A 208 -14.88 -1.16 -7.93
CA MET A 208 -14.68 0.13 -8.59
C MET A 208 -15.06 1.33 -7.71
N GLY A 209 -14.13 2.27 -7.57
CA GLY A 209 -14.30 3.47 -6.77
C GLY A 209 -13.97 3.30 -5.29
N ARG A 210 -13.52 2.12 -4.88
CA ARG A 210 -13.02 1.90 -3.52
C ARG A 210 -11.63 2.50 -3.40
N CYS A 211 -11.45 3.40 -2.45
CA CYS A 211 -10.11 3.88 -2.13
C CYS A 211 -9.34 2.85 -1.31
N GLY A 212 -8.18 2.44 -1.80
CA GLY A 212 -7.40 1.44 -1.12
C GLY A 212 -6.48 0.67 -2.05
N LYS A 213 -5.57 -0.09 -1.45
CA LYS A 213 -4.82 -1.11 -2.19
C LYS A 213 -5.74 -2.29 -2.50
N GLY A 214 -6.03 -2.50 -3.79
CA GLY A 214 -6.80 -3.63 -4.28
C GLY A 214 -8.23 -3.69 -3.73
N CYS A 215 -8.83 -4.88 -3.73
CA CYS A 215 -10.18 -5.14 -3.21
C CYS A 215 -10.16 -6.03 -1.95
N THR A 216 -9.06 -6.02 -1.19
CA THR A 216 -8.96 -6.81 0.04
C THR A 216 -9.80 -6.18 1.15
N GLU A 217 -10.58 -7.02 1.83
CA GLU A 217 -11.33 -6.67 3.04
C GLU A 217 -10.41 -6.00 4.09
N GLY A 218 -10.89 -4.97 4.78
CA GLY A 218 -10.13 -4.34 5.88
C GLY A 218 -10.20 -2.82 5.94
N TRP A 219 -9.12 -2.21 6.46
CA TRP A 219 -9.02 -0.86 7.07
C TRP A 219 -9.53 0.35 6.25
N HIS A 220 -9.89 0.18 4.98
CA HIS A 220 -10.36 1.24 4.08
C HIS A 220 -11.58 0.78 3.25
N GLU A 221 -12.78 0.98 3.78
CA GLU A 221 -14.04 0.70 3.08
C GLU A 221 -14.82 2.00 2.88
N TYR A 222 -14.32 2.82 1.96
CA TYR A 222 -15.00 4.01 1.51
C TYR A 222 -14.83 4.14 0.00
N TRP A 223 -15.83 4.77 -0.61
CA TRP A 223 -15.92 4.97 -2.05
C TRP A 223 -15.99 6.44 -2.33
N THR A 224 -15.22 6.88 -3.31
CA THR A 224 -15.14 8.28 -3.69
C THR A 224 -15.00 8.44 -5.20
N GLN A 225 -15.25 9.66 -5.68
CA GLN A 225 -15.21 9.97 -7.10
C GLN A 225 -13.80 9.85 -7.70
N ASP A 226 -12.74 10.36 -7.07
CA ASP A 226 -11.40 10.31 -7.67
C ASP A 226 -10.85 8.88 -7.68
N CYS A 227 -11.17 8.08 -6.66
CA CYS A 227 -10.86 6.65 -6.67
C CYS A 227 -11.60 5.91 -7.80
N LEU A 228 -12.83 6.29 -8.12
CA LEU A 228 -13.62 5.70 -9.23
C LEU A 228 -13.01 6.05 -10.58
N ASP A 229 -12.66 7.33 -10.77
CA ASP A 229 -12.01 7.85 -11.97
C ASP A 229 -10.67 7.16 -12.21
N HIS A 230 -9.85 7.03 -11.17
CA HIS A 230 -8.59 6.33 -11.22
C HIS A 230 -8.75 4.84 -11.55
N ASP A 231 -9.67 4.13 -10.89
CA ASP A 231 -9.89 2.70 -11.10
C ASP A 231 -10.30 2.40 -12.55
N GLU A 232 -11.21 3.20 -13.11
CA GLU A 232 -11.66 3.06 -14.49
C GLU A 232 -10.53 3.33 -15.49
N CYS A 233 -9.82 4.45 -15.35
CA CYS A 233 -8.66 4.75 -16.18
C CYS A 233 -7.65 3.60 -16.11
N SER A 234 -7.36 3.13 -14.89
CA SER A 234 -6.38 2.07 -14.65
C SER A 234 -6.80 0.77 -15.33
N TRP A 235 -8.08 0.41 -15.27
CA TRP A 235 -8.61 -0.75 -15.97
C TRP A 235 -8.43 -0.64 -17.48
N GLN A 236 -8.82 0.50 -18.07
CA GLN A 236 -8.75 0.72 -19.52
C GLN A 236 -7.33 0.72 -20.07
N HIS A 237 -6.39 1.33 -19.34
CA HIS A 237 -4.99 1.44 -19.77
C HIS A 237 -4.09 0.32 -19.23
N HIS A 238 -4.66 -0.60 -18.44
CA HIS A 238 -3.91 -1.62 -17.70
C HIS A 238 -2.76 -1.02 -16.87
N SER A 239 -3.02 0.14 -16.26
CA SER A 239 -2.05 0.94 -15.52
C SER A 239 -1.42 0.14 -14.38
N ARG A 240 -0.10 0.32 -14.22
CA ARG A 240 0.69 -0.26 -13.11
C ARG A 240 1.66 0.74 -12.51
N GLY A 241 1.74 1.94 -13.07
CA GLY A 241 2.74 2.93 -12.71
C GLY A 241 2.36 3.81 -11.53
N GLY A 242 1.17 3.68 -10.93
CA GLY A 242 0.74 4.61 -9.87
C GLY A 242 0.92 6.07 -10.29
N LEU A 243 1.60 6.89 -9.49
CA LEU A 243 1.88 8.31 -9.78
C LEU A 243 2.61 8.59 -11.09
N ALA A 244 3.43 7.66 -11.59
CA ALA A 244 4.18 7.87 -12.83
C ALA A 244 3.55 7.17 -14.03
N ASP A 245 2.36 6.58 -13.86
CA ASP A 245 1.63 6.08 -15.00
C ASP A 245 1.28 7.22 -15.95
N LYS A 246 1.69 7.09 -17.22
CA LYS A 246 1.52 8.15 -18.22
C LYS A 246 0.05 8.43 -18.57
N HIS A 247 -0.86 7.50 -18.28
CA HIS A 247 -2.28 7.63 -18.56
C HIS A 247 -3.05 8.02 -17.30
N CYS A 248 -2.79 7.34 -16.18
CA CYS A 248 -3.63 7.44 -14.98
C CYS A 248 -2.91 8.05 -13.77
N GLY A 249 -1.62 8.41 -13.88
CA GLY A 249 -0.85 8.92 -12.74
C GLY A 249 -1.33 10.26 -12.19
N ALA A 250 -1.94 11.10 -13.03
CA ALA A 250 -2.60 12.32 -12.58
C ALA A 250 -3.82 12.01 -11.70
N LEU A 251 -4.66 11.04 -12.09
CA LEU A 251 -5.82 10.61 -11.30
C LEU A 251 -5.38 9.89 -10.02
N PHE A 252 -4.32 9.08 -10.09
CA PHE A 252 -3.74 8.47 -8.89
C PHE A 252 -3.36 9.55 -7.89
N PHE A 253 -2.73 10.63 -8.36
CA PHE A 253 -2.34 11.76 -7.50
C PHE A 253 -3.56 12.49 -6.94
N GLN A 254 -4.59 12.72 -7.75
CA GLN A 254 -5.85 13.32 -7.31
C GLN A 254 -6.48 12.47 -6.20
N ALA A 255 -6.64 11.17 -6.42
CA ALA A 255 -7.21 10.23 -5.44
C ALA A 255 -6.40 10.04 -4.14
N MET A 256 -5.24 10.69 -3.97
CA MET A 256 -4.46 10.58 -2.74
C MET A 256 -5.17 11.22 -1.55
N ASP A 257 -5.83 12.37 -1.71
CA ASP A 257 -6.58 13.00 -0.61
C ASP A 257 -7.79 12.13 -0.23
N ASP A 258 -8.49 11.57 -1.20
CA ASP A 258 -9.51 10.55 -1.01
C ASP A 258 -8.97 9.33 -0.25
N PHE A 259 -7.79 8.84 -0.61
CA PHE A 259 -7.15 7.75 0.11
C PHE A 259 -6.85 8.13 1.58
N ILE A 260 -6.37 9.35 1.86
CA ILE A 260 -6.06 9.79 3.23
C ILE A 260 -7.30 10.20 4.02
N PHE A 261 -8.34 10.76 3.42
CA PHE A 261 -9.44 11.43 4.13
C PHE A 261 -10.82 10.83 3.83
N GLY A 262 -10.93 9.94 2.86
CA GLY A 262 -12.17 9.30 2.45
C GLY A 262 -12.85 8.46 3.55
N ARG A 263 -12.23 8.26 4.72
CA ARG A 263 -12.91 7.70 5.89
C ARG A 263 -14.17 8.49 6.27
N LYS A 264 -14.24 9.79 5.95
CA LYS A 264 -15.44 10.62 6.09
C LYS A 264 -16.60 10.13 5.22
N CYS A 265 -16.28 9.43 4.13
CA CYS A 265 -17.20 8.78 3.20
C CYS A 265 -17.58 7.37 3.59
N LYS A 266 -17.15 6.86 4.77
CA LYS A 266 -17.72 5.61 5.30
C LYS A 266 -19.22 5.79 5.36
N ALA A 267 -19.93 5.12 4.45
CA ALA A 267 -21.37 5.14 4.44
C ALA A 267 -21.83 4.71 5.82
N LYS A 268 -22.57 5.58 6.52
CA LYS A 268 -23.41 5.12 7.62
C LYS A 268 -24.48 4.27 6.95
N VAL A 269 -24.19 2.99 6.72
CA VAL A 269 -25.21 2.03 6.29
C VAL A 269 -26.36 2.21 7.30
N PRO A 270 -27.56 2.64 6.87
CA PRO A 270 -28.67 2.79 7.79
C PRO A 270 -28.84 1.46 8.52
N LEU A 271 -28.86 1.48 9.85
CA LEU A 271 -29.11 0.30 10.68
C LEU A 271 -30.38 -0.39 10.16
N GLY A 272 -30.22 -1.50 9.43
CA GLY A 272 -31.33 -2.23 8.79
C GLY A 272 -31.22 -2.45 7.28
N GLN A 273 -30.26 -1.83 6.57
CA GLN A 273 -29.83 -2.36 5.27
C GLN A 273 -28.79 -3.44 5.50
N PRO A 274 -28.79 -4.53 4.69
CA PRO A 274 -27.76 -5.53 4.81
C PRO A 274 -26.43 -4.80 4.60
N ASP A 275 -25.51 -5.06 5.52
CA ASP A 275 -24.14 -4.55 5.61
C ASP A 275 -23.39 -4.47 4.25
N SER A 276 -22.13 -4.04 4.28
CA SER A 276 -21.26 -4.14 3.10
C SER A 276 -21.24 -5.56 2.52
N ASP A 277 -21.50 -6.60 3.32
CA ASP A 277 -21.72 -7.98 2.85
C ASP A 277 -23.04 -8.17 2.09
N GLY A 278 -24.09 -7.39 2.39
CA GLY A 278 -25.33 -7.24 1.62
C GLY A 278 -25.16 -6.60 0.24
N ALA A 279 -24.39 -5.52 0.16
CA ALA A 279 -23.99 -4.93 -1.13
C ALA A 279 -23.12 -5.92 -1.93
N ARG A 280 -22.24 -6.66 -1.25
CA ARG A 280 -21.49 -7.80 -1.80
C ARG A 280 -22.38 -8.94 -2.28
N ALA A 281 -23.46 -9.26 -1.57
CA ALA A 281 -24.44 -10.29 -1.94
C ALA A 281 -25.31 -9.86 -3.15
N ALA A 282 -25.48 -8.55 -3.34
CA ALA A 282 -26.08 -7.99 -4.55
C ALA A 282 -25.09 -8.01 -5.74
N MET A 283 -23.80 -7.75 -5.49
CA MET A 283 -22.74 -7.81 -6.52
C MET A 283 -22.36 -9.21 -6.96
N THR A 284 -22.27 -10.19 -6.04
CA THR A 284 -22.01 -11.60 -6.37
C THR A 284 -23.11 -12.18 -7.28
N ARG A 285 -24.33 -11.63 -7.21
CA ARG A 285 -25.40 -11.93 -8.18
C ARG A 285 -25.19 -11.28 -9.55
N GLN A 286 -24.47 -10.17 -9.66
CA GLN A 286 -24.02 -9.62 -10.95
C GLN A 286 -22.77 -10.34 -11.50
N GLU A 287 -21.84 -10.79 -10.65
CA GLU A 287 -20.68 -11.59 -11.07
C GLU A 287 -21.11 -12.93 -11.71
N ALA A 288 -22.23 -13.52 -11.26
CA ALA A 288 -22.83 -14.70 -11.90
C ALA A 288 -23.27 -14.50 -13.37
N TRP A 289 -23.35 -13.25 -13.86
CA TRP A 289 -23.65 -12.94 -15.26
C TRP A 289 -22.39 -12.66 -16.10
N ALA A 290 -21.24 -12.41 -15.47
CA ALA A 290 -19.98 -12.16 -16.18
C ALA A 290 -19.19 -13.46 -16.46
N GLU A 291 -19.63 -14.59 -15.88
CA GLU A 291 -19.07 -15.93 -16.10
C GLU A 291 -19.94 -16.81 -17.03
N SER A 292 -20.99 -16.25 -17.65
CA SER A 292 -21.84 -16.88 -18.68
C SER A 292 -21.71 -16.18 -20.03
#